data_AF-A0A6N8YC17-F1
#
_entry.id   AF-A0A6N8YC17-F1
#
_cell.length_a   1.000
_cell.length_b   1.000
_cell.length_c   1.000
_cell.angle_alpha   90.00
_cell.angle_beta   90.00
_cell.angle_gamma   90.00
#
_symmetry.space_group_name_H-M   'P 1'
#
loop_
_entity.id
_entity.type
_entity.pdbx_description
1 polymer ?
#
loop_
_entity_poly.entity_id
_entity_poly.type
_entity_poly.pdbx_seq_one_letter_code
_entity_poly.pdbx_strand_id
1 'polypeptide(L)'
;MRSRRILSAILLAGALLAAACGADDDGDTAAPEPAPAEAPSTDAVDPEPAEAPAPAEEPEPVEEPAPAEEPAPAEEPEPAEAPSVALVANQKAGDLGPIDDLVRGLEMVEADFGADITFIEATDPSTFEATLRNLANQGTDIIAVTFPPMQDAVVAVAPDFPDTRWIHIFGFEGGVDNLVSIGFDYYKGTYLAGILAGALNTTGKVGFVGGVSIPPLNADYNAFVAAAQTKNPAIAGEAAFADSFEDPAKGREL
;
A
#
# COMPACT_ATOMS: atom_id res chain seq x y z
N MET A 1 13.45 -31.04 0.35
CA MET A 1 14.61 -30.35 0.97
C MET A 1 14.24 -28.88 1.16
N ARG A 2 13.46 -28.54 2.20
CA ARG A 2 13.94 -27.95 3.47
C ARG A 2 14.94 -26.80 3.28
N SER A 3 14.39 -25.59 3.24
CA SER A 3 14.66 -24.48 4.16
C SER A 3 15.98 -24.59 4.94
N ARG A 4 16.89 -23.65 4.67
CA ARG A 4 17.93 -23.16 5.60
C ARG A 4 18.73 -22.07 4.91
N ARG A 5 18.47 -20.80 5.28
CA ARG A 5 19.46 -19.70 5.37
C ARG A 5 18.73 -18.43 5.85
N ILE A 6 18.40 -18.46 7.13
CA ILE A 6 18.07 -17.29 7.94
C ILE A 6 19.12 -17.26 9.06
N LEU A 7 19.57 -16.04 9.41
CA LEU A 7 20.26 -15.63 10.63
C LEU A 7 21.77 -15.90 10.79
N SER A 8 22.55 -14.81 10.66
CA SER A 8 23.80 -14.49 11.36
C SER A 8 24.06 -12.99 11.06
N ALA A 9 24.40 -12.07 11.96
CA ALA A 9 24.55 -12.04 13.41
C ALA A 9 24.46 -10.56 13.85
N ILE A 10 23.99 -10.32 15.07
CA ILE A 10 23.89 -9.01 15.74
C ILE A 10 25.19 -8.73 16.52
N LEU A 11 25.43 -7.44 16.79
CA LEU A 11 26.28 -6.80 17.81
C LEU A 11 27.64 -6.23 17.35
N LEU A 12 27.67 -4.90 17.25
CA LEU A 12 28.76 -4.12 17.83
C LEU A 12 28.18 -2.89 18.55
N ALA A 13 28.22 -2.93 19.87
CA ALA A 13 28.02 -1.78 20.75
C ALA A 13 29.39 -1.17 21.09
N GLY A 14 29.44 0.15 21.23
CA GLY A 14 30.63 0.88 21.68
C GLY A 14 30.29 2.34 21.98
N ALA A 15 29.92 2.59 23.24
CA ALA A 15 29.53 3.87 23.80
C ALA A 15 30.73 4.83 23.97
N LEU A 16 30.45 6.15 23.94
CA LEU A 16 31.31 7.17 24.53
C LEU A 16 30.48 8.01 25.53
N LEU A 17 31.11 8.30 26.67
CA LEU A 17 30.51 8.71 27.94
C LEU A 17 30.86 10.18 28.29
N ALA A 18 29.96 10.78 29.09
CA ALA A 18 30.19 11.72 30.20
C ALA A 18 30.26 13.25 29.96
N ALA A 19 29.29 13.97 30.55
CA ALA A 19 29.43 14.84 31.75
C ALA A 19 28.04 15.44 32.07
N ALA A 20 27.33 15.16 33.17
CA ALA A 20 27.57 15.37 34.61
C ALA A 20 27.07 16.74 35.14
N CYS A 21 26.16 16.63 36.14
CA CYS A 21 25.68 17.54 37.21
C CYS A 21 24.15 17.37 37.32
N GLY A 22 23.49 16.87 38.38
CA GLY A 22 23.84 16.65 39.78
C GLY A 22 22.84 17.43 40.66
N ALA A 23 21.92 16.74 41.36
CA ALA A 23 21.32 17.13 42.66
C ALA A 23 20.29 16.07 43.11
N ASP A 24 20.42 15.70 44.38
CA ASP A 24 19.83 14.59 45.13
C ASP A 24 18.38 14.85 45.60
N ASP A 25 17.58 13.80 45.82
CA ASP A 25 16.72 13.65 47.01
C ASP A 25 16.25 12.18 47.19
N ASP A 26 16.33 11.68 48.42
CA ASP A 26 16.13 10.30 48.85
C ASP A 26 14.66 9.91 49.01
N GLY A 27 14.32 8.64 48.70
CA GLY A 27 12.98 8.08 48.92
C GLY A 27 12.92 6.57 48.76
N ASP A 28 13.33 5.86 49.81
CA ASP A 28 13.26 4.42 50.01
C ASP A 28 11.82 3.86 49.92
N THR A 29 11.60 2.79 49.15
CA THR A 29 10.81 1.61 49.55
C THR A 29 10.87 0.51 48.47
N ALA A 30 11.41 -0.63 48.87
CA ALA A 30 11.64 -1.82 48.05
C ALA A 30 10.34 -2.56 47.66
N ALA A 31 10.31 -3.06 46.42
CA ALA A 31 9.36 -4.05 45.92
C ALA A 31 10.04 -5.44 45.87
N PRO A 32 9.37 -6.55 46.26
CA PRO A 32 9.93 -7.89 46.08
C PRO A 32 9.46 -8.58 44.79
N GLU A 33 10.39 -9.37 44.23
CA GLU A 33 10.29 -10.30 43.09
C GLU A 33 9.27 -11.45 43.27
N PRO A 34 8.85 -12.12 42.17
CA PRO A 34 7.92 -13.25 42.20
C PRO A 34 8.61 -14.60 42.49
N ALA A 35 7.88 -15.50 43.16
CA ALA A 35 8.30 -16.86 43.50
C ALA A 35 8.00 -17.91 42.39
N PRO A 36 8.73 -19.04 42.34
CA PRO A 36 8.62 -20.06 41.30
C PRO A 36 7.62 -21.19 41.65
N ALA A 37 7.30 -21.99 40.62
CA ALA A 37 6.40 -23.13 40.64
C ALA A 37 7.04 -24.42 41.21
N GLU A 38 6.25 -25.22 41.94
CA GLU A 38 6.46 -26.65 42.17
C GLU A 38 5.13 -27.41 42.26
N ALA A 39 5.11 -28.61 41.66
CA ALA A 39 4.24 -29.76 41.95
C ALA A 39 5.19 -30.98 42.11
N PRO A 40 4.78 -32.19 42.56
CA PRO A 40 3.45 -32.68 42.96
C PRO A 40 3.46 -33.47 44.30
N SER A 41 2.30 -33.92 44.79
CA SER A 41 2.25 -35.08 45.69
C SER A 41 1.03 -35.97 45.41
N THR A 42 1.32 -37.26 45.44
CA THR A 42 0.48 -38.43 45.22
C THR A 42 -0.41 -38.74 46.42
N ASP A 43 -1.59 -39.33 46.19
CA ASP A 43 -2.13 -40.33 47.09
C ASP A 43 -2.86 -41.44 46.33
N ALA A 44 -2.62 -42.66 46.79
CA ALA A 44 -3.03 -43.93 46.22
C ALA A 44 -4.34 -44.44 46.83
N VAL A 45 -5.14 -45.16 46.03
CA VAL A 45 -6.17 -46.09 46.52
C VAL A 45 -6.13 -47.36 45.65
N ASP A 46 -5.97 -48.50 46.33
CA ASP A 46 -5.95 -49.91 45.83
C ASP A 46 -7.40 -50.48 45.73
N PRO A 47 -7.65 -51.70 45.18
CA PRO A 47 -8.75 -51.96 44.26
C PRO A 47 -9.69 -53.10 44.74
N GLU A 48 -10.54 -53.57 43.81
CA GLU A 48 -11.37 -54.80 43.71
C GLU A 48 -12.90 -54.65 43.88
N PRO A 49 -13.72 -55.52 43.23
CA PRO A 49 -13.43 -56.51 42.19
C PRO A 49 -14.30 -56.40 40.93
N ALA A 50 -13.91 -57.16 39.90
CA ALA A 50 -14.61 -57.34 38.64
C ALA A 50 -15.89 -58.20 38.80
N GLU A 51 -16.98 -57.78 38.16
CA GLU A 51 -18.17 -58.60 37.93
C GLU A 51 -18.35 -58.82 36.42
N ALA A 52 -18.59 -60.09 36.06
CA ALA A 52 -18.79 -60.57 34.70
C ALA A 52 -20.27 -60.38 34.25
N PRO A 53 -20.57 -60.50 32.94
CA PRO A 53 -21.67 -59.77 32.29
C PRO A 53 -23.03 -60.47 32.43
N ALA A 54 -24.09 -59.65 32.44
CA ALA A 54 -25.49 -60.08 32.34
C ALA A 54 -25.97 -60.08 30.86
N PRO A 55 -27.02 -60.85 30.52
CA PRO A 55 -27.24 -61.42 29.20
C PRO A 55 -27.85 -60.47 28.17
N ALA A 56 -27.62 -60.80 26.90
CA ALA A 56 -28.13 -60.12 25.72
C ALA A 56 -29.67 -60.06 25.69
N GLU A 57 -30.21 -58.85 25.59
CA GLU A 57 -31.59 -58.61 25.16
C GLU A 57 -31.69 -58.75 23.64
N GLU A 58 -32.71 -59.47 23.18
CA GLU A 58 -33.10 -59.58 21.78
C GLU A 58 -33.56 -58.21 21.24
N PRO A 59 -33.23 -57.87 19.99
CA PRO A 59 -33.48 -56.54 19.45
C PRO A 59 -34.96 -56.32 19.15
N GLU A 60 -35.48 -55.15 19.53
CA GLU A 60 -36.76 -54.66 19.03
C GLU A 60 -36.71 -54.41 17.50
N PRO A 61 -37.84 -54.49 16.79
CA PRO A 61 -37.85 -54.35 15.33
C PRO A 61 -37.52 -52.90 14.96
N VAL A 62 -36.35 -52.70 14.38
CA VAL A 62 -35.94 -51.41 13.80
C VAL A 62 -36.75 -51.17 12.53
N GLU A 63 -37.45 -50.04 12.48
CA GLU A 63 -38.16 -49.55 11.30
C GLU A 63 -37.24 -49.53 10.07
N GLU A 64 -37.82 -49.91 8.93
CA GLU A 64 -37.17 -49.87 7.62
C GLU A 64 -36.69 -48.44 7.33
N PRO A 65 -35.40 -48.23 7.02
CA PRO A 65 -34.90 -46.88 6.78
C PRO A 65 -35.57 -46.33 5.52
N ALA A 66 -36.06 -45.09 5.61
CA ALA A 66 -36.48 -44.34 4.44
C ALA A 66 -35.35 -44.34 3.40
N PRO A 67 -35.67 -44.37 2.08
CA PRO A 67 -34.63 -44.33 1.05
C PRO A 67 -33.76 -43.09 1.29
N ALA A 68 -32.44 -43.30 1.36
CA ALA A 68 -31.49 -42.21 1.44
C ALA A 68 -31.70 -41.31 0.21
N GLU A 69 -32.04 -40.04 0.45
CA GLU A 69 -31.96 -39.01 -0.59
C GLU A 69 -30.52 -38.99 -1.11
N GLU A 70 -30.39 -39.20 -2.42
CA GLU A 70 -29.15 -39.04 -3.14
C GLU A 70 -28.64 -37.62 -2.86
N PRO A 71 -27.38 -37.44 -2.41
CA PRO A 71 -26.86 -36.11 -2.19
C PRO A 71 -26.94 -35.35 -3.50
N ALA A 72 -27.60 -34.19 -3.47
CA ALA A 72 -27.65 -33.29 -4.61
C ALA A 72 -26.22 -33.07 -5.12
N PRO A 73 -25.99 -33.06 -6.45
CA PRO A 73 -24.68 -32.77 -7.00
C PRO A 73 -24.15 -31.49 -6.36
N ALA A 74 -22.95 -31.54 -5.78
CA ALA A 74 -22.30 -30.34 -5.30
C ALA A 74 -22.21 -29.37 -6.49
N GLU A 75 -22.86 -28.21 -6.36
CA GLU A 75 -22.74 -27.14 -7.36
C GLU A 75 -21.24 -26.86 -7.53
N GLU A 76 -20.75 -27.06 -8.76
CA GLU A 76 -19.41 -26.62 -9.13
C GLU A 76 -19.33 -25.12 -8.84
N PRO A 77 -18.26 -24.64 -8.19
CA PRO A 77 -18.14 -23.22 -7.90
C PRO A 77 -18.23 -22.47 -9.22
N GLU A 78 -19.20 -21.54 -9.31
CA GLU A 78 -19.30 -20.68 -10.47
C GLU A 78 -17.94 -20.00 -10.70
N PRO A 79 -17.49 -19.89 -11.96
CA PRO A 79 -16.23 -19.22 -12.26
C PRO A 79 -16.28 -17.82 -11.65
N ALA A 80 -15.28 -17.48 -10.84
CA ALA A 80 -15.18 -16.17 -10.22
C ALA A 80 -15.32 -15.10 -11.31
N GLU A 81 -16.27 -14.18 -11.13
CA GLU A 81 -16.46 -13.06 -12.06
C GLU A 81 -15.17 -12.25 -12.18
N ALA A 82 -14.92 -11.73 -13.38
CA ALA A 82 -13.75 -10.90 -13.65
C ALA A 82 -13.76 -9.69 -12.72
N PRO A 83 -12.63 -9.33 -12.07
CA PRO A 83 -12.60 -8.14 -11.22
C PRO A 83 -12.80 -6.88 -12.07
N SER A 84 -13.58 -5.94 -11.58
CA SER A 84 -13.83 -4.66 -12.22
C SER A 84 -12.88 -3.58 -11.70
N VAL A 85 -12.20 -2.87 -12.62
CA VAL A 85 -11.17 -1.88 -12.27
C VAL A 85 -11.42 -0.58 -13.02
N ALA A 86 -11.63 0.51 -12.28
CA ALA A 86 -11.78 1.85 -12.85
C ALA A 86 -10.56 2.73 -12.57
N LEU A 87 -10.11 3.47 -13.57
CA LEU A 87 -9.18 4.59 -13.44
C LEU A 87 -9.93 5.90 -13.69
N VAL A 88 -9.98 6.78 -12.70
CA VAL A 88 -10.53 8.14 -12.81
C VAL A 88 -9.38 9.13 -12.80
N ALA A 89 -9.11 9.74 -13.95
CA ALA A 89 -8.04 10.71 -14.13
C ALA A 89 -8.57 12.14 -14.09
N ASN A 90 -7.90 13.01 -13.33
CA ASN A 90 -8.23 14.44 -13.28
C ASN A 90 -7.62 15.28 -14.42
N GLN A 91 -6.99 14.62 -15.38
CA GLN A 91 -6.36 15.17 -16.58
C GLN A 91 -6.73 14.28 -17.78
N LYS A 92 -6.59 14.82 -18.98
CA LYS A 92 -6.90 14.09 -20.21
C LYS A 92 -5.74 13.18 -20.63
N ALA A 93 -6.07 12.09 -21.31
CA ALA A 93 -5.11 11.28 -22.04
C ALA A 93 -4.55 12.04 -23.26
N GLY A 94 -3.47 11.50 -23.83
CA GLY A 94 -2.70 12.10 -24.91
C GLY A 94 -1.61 13.05 -24.43
N ASP A 95 -1.25 13.00 -23.14
CA ASP A 95 -0.16 13.78 -22.55
C ASP A 95 1.24 13.22 -22.86
N LEU A 96 1.32 12.03 -23.48
CA LEU A 96 2.54 11.26 -23.70
C LEU A 96 3.36 11.11 -22.41
N GLY A 97 2.65 11.06 -21.28
CA GLY A 97 3.21 11.21 -19.95
C GLY A 97 2.41 10.41 -18.94
N PRO A 98 2.24 10.94 -17.72
CA PRO A 98 1.66 10.18 -16.62
C PRO A 98 0.27 9.59 -16.91
N ILE A 99 -0.63 10.31 -17.59
CA ILE A 99 -1.96 9.76 -17.86
C ILE A 99 -1.89 8.62 -18.86
N ASP A 100 -1.17 8.79 -19.97
CA ASP A 100 -0.98 7.71 -20.95
C ASP A 100 -0.26 6.48 -20.35
N ASP A 101 0.65 6.70 -19.39
CA ASP A 101 1.31 5.63 -18.65
C ASP A 101 0.34 4.86 -17.72
N LEU A 102 -0.58 5.57 -17.08
CA LEU A 102 -1.61 4.95 -16.24
C LEU A 102 -2.67 4.22 -17.05
N VAL A 103 -3.08 4.75 -18.20
CA VAL A 103 -3.99 4.07 -19.14
C VAL A 103 -3.35 2.76 -19.62
N ARG A 104 -2.08 2.78 -20.00
CA ARG A 104 -1.35 1.55 -20.36
C ARG A 104 -1.27 0.57 -19.20
N GLY A 105 -1.07 1.06 -17.97
CA GLY A 105 -1.12 0.25 -16.77
C GLY A 105 -2.47 -0.44 -16.59
N LEU A 106 -3.57 0.27 -16.86
CA LEU A 106 -4.93 -0.27 -16.82
C LEU A 106 -5.14 -1.34 -17.91
N GLU A 107 -4.67 -1.12 -19.13
CA GLU A 107 -4.69 -2.11 -20.23
C GLU A 107 -3.89 -3.38 -19.87
N MET A 108 -2.76 -3.24 -19.18
CA MET A 108 -2.01 -4.38 -18.66
C MET A 108 -2.80 -5.17 -17.61
N VAL A 109 -3.60 -4.48 -16.79
CA VAL A 109 -4.45 -5.15 -15.80
C VAL A 109 -5.54 -6.00 -16.49
N GLU A 110 -6.18 -5.47 -17.54
CA GLU A 110 -7.10 -6.24 -18.39
C GLU A 110 -6.38 -7.46 -18.99
N ALA A 111 -5.22 -7.28 -19.61
CA ALA A 111 -4.51 -8.35 -20.30
C ALA A 111 -4.00 -9.46 -19.37
N ASP A 112 -3.47 -9.10 -18.19
CA ASP A 112 -2.82 -10.04 -17.29
C ASP A 112 -3.80 -10.72 -16.33
N PHE A 113 -4.91 -10.07 -15.99
CA PHE A 113 -5.88 -10.55 -14.99
C PHE A 113 -7.29 -10.79 -15.53
N GLY A 114 -7.57 -10.45 -16.79
CA GLY A 114 -8.89 -10.57 -17.39
C GLY A 114 -9.92 -9.62 -16.76
N ALA A 115 -9.46 -8.50 -16.20
CA ALA A 115 -10.30 -7.54 -15.50
C ALA A 115 -11.19 -6.73 -16.46
N ASP A 116 -12.41 -6.42 -16.03
CA ASP A 116 -13.28 -5.47 -16.73
C ASP A 116 -12.83 -4.04 -16.40
N ILE A 117 -12.22 -3.36 -17.37
CA ILE A 117 -11.61 -2.04 -17.13
C ILE A 117 -12.51 -0.88 -17.54
N THR A 118 -12.43 0.22 -16.80
CA THR A 118 -13.10 1.49 -17.13
C THR A 118 -12.12 2.65 -16.96
N PHE A 119 -12.06 3.55 -17.94
CA PHE A 119 -11.30 4.79 -17.85
C PHE A 119 -12.23 6.00 -17.93
N ILE A 120 -12.09 6.94 -16.99
CA ILE A 120 -12.87 8.17 -16.94
C ILE A 120 -11.94 9.38 -16.82
N GLU A 121 -12.10 10.33 -17.74
CA GLU A 121 -11.50 11.66 -17.64
C GLU A 121 -12.44 12.60 -16.87
N ALA A 122 -12.18 12.81 -15.58
CA ALA A 122 -12.92 13.75 -14.75
C ALA A 122 -12.12 15.05 -14.63
N THR A 123 -12.23 15.98 -15.59
CA THR A 123 -11.43 17.23 -15.57
C THR A 123 -12.05 18.35 -14.73
N ASP A 124 -13.31 18.21 -14.32
CA ASP A 124 -14.02 19.19 -13.48
C ASP A 124 -14.04 18.71 -12.02
N PRO A 125 -13.34 19.40 -11.09
CA PRO A 125 -13.32 19.06 -9.67
C PRO A 125 -14.69 18.90 -9.02
N SER A 126 -15.70 19.63 -9.49
CA SER A 126 -17.07 19.53 -8.95
C SER A 126 -17.74 18.18 -9.22
N THR A 127 -17.18 17.38 -10.14
CA THR A 127 -17.70 16.08 -10.54
C THR A 127 -17.00 14.89 -9.87
N PHE A 128 -15.89 15.12 -9.15
CA PHE A 128 -15.05 14.04 -8.64
C PHE A 128 -15.84 13.11 -7.71
N GLU A 129 -16.41 13.63 -6.62
CA GLU A 129 -17.17 12.80 -5.66
C GLU A 129 -18.34 12.06 -6.31
N ALA A 130 -19.09 12.74 -7.18
CA ALA A 130 -20.23 12.15 -7.88
C ALA A 130 -19.78 10.98 -8.78
N THR A 131 -18.65 11.14 -9.47
CA THR A 131 -18.05 10.09 -10.33
C THR A 131 -17.62 8.88 -9.50
N LEU A 132 -16.89 9.11 -8.40
CA LEU A 132 -16.42 8.05 -7.51
C LEU A 132 -17.60 7.28 -6.87
N ARG A 133 -18.61 8.00 -6.38
CA ARG A 133 -19.83 7.38 -5.82
C ARG A 133 -20.58 6.58 -6.87
N ASN A 134 -20.65 7.05 -8.11
CA ASN A 134 -21.35 6.34 -9.17
C ASN A 134 -20.67 4.99 -9.49
N LEU A 135 -19.35 4.99 -9.64
CA LEU A 135 -18.58 3.75 -9.87
C LEU A 135 -18.73 2.77 -8.71
N ALA A 136 -18.64 3.25 -7.47
CA ALA A 136 -18.77 2.39 -6.30
C ALA A 136 -20.19 1.81 -6.16
N ASN A 137 -21.23 2.60 -6.44
CA ASN A 137 -22.62 2.11 -6.48
C ASN A 137 -22.89 1.09 -7.60
N GLN A 138 -22.09 1.11 -8.67
CA GLN A 138 -22.13 0.09 -9.73
C GLN A 138 -21.47 -1.22 -9.31
N GLY A 139 -20.85 -1.28 -8.11
CA GLY A 139 -20.15 -2.47 -7.63
C GLY A 139 -18.72 -2.59 -8.17
N THR A 140 -18.09 -1.49 -8.59
CA THR A 140 -16.69 -1.54 -9.04
C THR A 140 -15.78 -2.02 -7.90
N ASP A 141 -14.99 -3.06 -8.14
CA ASP A 141 -14.14 -3.69 -7.12
C ASP A 141 -12.96 -2.79 -6.73
N ILE A 142 -12.29 -2.21 -7.73
CA ILE A 142 -11.12 -1.34 -7.54
C ILE A 142 -11.32 -0.01 -8.27
N ILE A 143 -11.21 1.10 -7.54
CA ILE A 143 -11.24 2.45 -8.12
C ILE A 143 -9.89 3.14 -7.84
N ALA A 144 -9.15 3.38 -8.90
CA ALA A 144 -7.92 4.18 -8.89
C ALA A 144 -8.23 5.63 -9.27
N VAL A 145 -7.66 6.58 -8.53
CA VAL A 145 -7.76 8.02 -8.79
C VAL A 145 -6.38 8.64 -8.91
N THR A 146 -6.26 9.75 -9.65
CA THR A 146 -4.97 10.38 -9.94
C THR A 146 -4.74 11.68 -9.18
N PHE A 147 -3.49 11.90 -8.79
CA PHE A 147 -2.89 13.17 -8.38
C PHE A 147 -3.53 13.88 -7.17
N PRO A 148 -2.82 14.84 -6.54
CA PRO A 148 -3.32 15.56 -5.37
C PRO A 148 -4.71 16.21 -5.50
N PRO A 149 -5.16 16.74 -6.66
CA PRO A 149 -6.49 17.34 -6.78
C PRO A 149 -7.66 16.41 -6.44
N MET A 150 -7.49 15.08 -6.53
CA MET A 150 -8.53 14.12 -6.18
C MET A 150 -8.50 13.65 -4.72
N GLN A 151 -7.53 14.11 -3.91
CA GLN A 151 -7.33 13.67 -2.52
C GLN A 151 -8.60 13.81 -1.68
N ASP A 152 -9.20 15.01 -1.67
CA ASP A 152 -10.33 15.31 -0.79
C ASP A 152 -11.54 14.45 -1.18
N ALA A 153 -11.78 14.28 -2.49
CA ALA A 153 -12.89 13.48 -2.99
C ALA A 153 -12.76 12.00 -2.64
N VAL A 154 -11.57 11.39 -2.83
CA VAL A 154 -11.40 9.96 -2.52
C VAL A 154 -11.44 9.69 -1.02
N VAL A 155 -10.88 10.56 -0.19
CA VAL A 155 -10.94 10.44 1.28
C VAL A 155 -12.37 10.61 1.79
N ALA A 156 -13.18 11.48 1.17
CA ALA A 156 -14.57 11.68 1.53
C ALA A 156 -15.47 10.50 1.12
N VAL A 157 -15.20 9.85 -0.02
CA VAL A 157 -16.06 8.80 -0.58
C VAL A 157 -15.68 7.41 -0.10
N ALA A 158 -14.39 7.08 -0.01
CA ALA A 158 -13.93 5.72 0.27
C ALA A 158 -14.53 5.07 1.54
N PRO A 159 -14.69 5.78 2.68
CA PRO A 159 -15.28 5.21 3.89
C PRO A 159 -16.74 4.76 3.74
N ASP A 160 -17.49 5.33 2.79
CA ASP A 160 -18.89 4.97 2.55
C ASP A 160 -19.04 3.65 1.76
N PHE A 161 -17.95 3.13 1.18
CA PHE A 161 -17.92 1.94 0.33
C PHE A 161 -16.81 0.97 0.78
N PRO A 162 -16.96 0.30 1.94
CA PRO A 162 -15.91 -0.52 2.54
C PRO A 162 -15.50 -1.73 1.70
N ASP A 163 -16.38 -2.20 0.82
CA ASP A 163 -16.11 -3.34 -0.07
C ASP A 163 -15.32 -2.94 -1.32
N THR A 164 -15.39 -1.67 -1.74
CA THR A 164 -14.56 -1.13 -2.83
C THR A 164 -13.15 -0.85 -2.32
N ARG A 165 -12.14 -1.26 -3.08
CA ARG A 165 -10.74 -0.95 -2.84
C ARG A 165 -10.35 0.30 -3.60
N TRP A 166 -9.72 1.25 -2.92
CA TRP A 166 -9.34 2.53 -3.49
C TRP A 166 -7.84 2.64 -3.62
N ILE A 167 -7.39 3.20 -4.74
CA ILE A 167 -5.98 3.49 -4.99
C ILE A 167 -5.85 4.97 -5.34
N HIS A 168 -5.02 5.72 -4.61
CA HIS A 168 -4.71 7.11 -4.94
C HIS A 168 -3.27 7.23 -5.45
N ILE A 169 -3.13 7.41 -6.76
CA ILE A 169 -1.85 7.44 -7.45
C ILE A 169 -1.28 8.86 -7.42
N PHE A 170 -0.02 9.01 -7.02
CA PHE A 170 0.57 10.31 -6.62
C PHE A 170 -0.22 11.00 -5.49
N GLY A 171 -0.85 10.20 -4.65
CA GLY A 171 -1.63 10.64 -3.51
C GLY A 171 -0.83 10.75 -2.23
N PHE A 172 -1.45 11.33 -1.20
CA PHE A 172 -0.96 11.31 0.17
C PHE A 172 -1.79 10.33 1.00
N GLU A 173 -1.23 9.82 2.09
CA GLU A 173 -1.96 8.96 3.02
C GLU A 173 -3.23 9.69 3.54
N GLY A 174 -4.38 9.06 3.35
CA GLY A 174 -5.68 9.62 3.72
C GLY A 174 -6.21 9.17 5.09
N GLY A 175 -5.58 8.19 5.74
CA GLY A 175 -6.07 7.60 6.99
C GLY A 175 -7.37 6.82 6.84
N VAL A 176 -7.62 6.22 5.68
CA VAL A 176 -8.82 5.45 5.35
C VAL A 176 -8.42 4.00 5.07
N ASP A 177 -9.08 3.04 5.73
CA ASP A 177 -8.64 1.63 5.76
C ASP A 177 -8.69 0.93 4.39
N ASN A 178 -9.65 1.28 3.54
CA ASN A 178 -9.81 0.73 2.19
C ASN A 178 -9.15 1.60 1.10
N LEU A 179 -8.29 2.55 1.48
CA LEU A 179 -7.56 3.42 0.56
C LEU A 179 -6.04 3.21 0.66
N VAL A 180 -5.42 2.85 -0.46
CA VAL A 180 -3.96 2.81 -0.60
C VAL A 180 -3.49 4.02 -1.40
N SER A 181 -2.58 4.81 -0.84
CA SER A 181 -1.93 5.91 -1.56
C SER A 181 -0.55 5.51 -2.07
N ILE A 182 -0.27 5.80 -3.33
CA ILE A 182 1.02 5.53 -3.98
C ILE A 182 1.75 6.85 -4.18
N GLY A 183 2.78 7.08 -3.37
CA GLY A 183 3.70 8.21 -3.51
C GLY A 183 4.96 7.83 -4.29
N PHE A 184 5.57 8.82 -4.96
CA PHE A 184 6.81 8.63 -5.71
C PHE A 184 7.89 9.61 -5.22
N ASP A 185 9.06 9.09 -4.88
CA ASP A 185 10.26 9.89 -4.63
C ASP A 185 10.91 10.32 -5.96
N TYR A 186 10.17 11.10 -6.76
CA TYR A 186 10.56 11.45 -8.13
C TYR A 186 11.92 12.17 -8.21
N TYR A 187 12.25 12.94 -7.16
CA TYR A 187 13.52 13.64 -7.01
C TYR A 187 14.74 12.71 -7.00
N LYS A 188 14.58 11.41 -6.67
CA LYS A 188 15.67 10.43 -6.80
C LYS A 188 16.02 10.19 -8.27
N GLY A 189 15.02 10.11 -9.13
CA GLY A 189 15.20 10.00 -10.58
C GLY A 189 15.84 11.27 -11.14
N THR A 190 15.37 12.45 -10.71
CA THR A 190 15.94 13.72 -11.18
C THR A 190 17.36 13.94 -10.68
N TYR A 191 17.71 13.43 -9.48
CA TYR A 191 19.10 13.40 -9.01
C TYR A 191 20.00 12.62 -9.98
N LEU A 192 19.59 11.43 -10.43
CA LEU A 192 20.35 10.67 -11.42
C LEU A 192 20.47 11.41 -12.76
N ALA A 193 19.39 12.05 -13.21
CA ALA A 193 19.43 12.91 -14.39
C ALA A 193 20.40 14.09 -14.23
N GLY A 194 20.48 14.66 -13.03
CA GLY A 194 21.41 15.75 -12.69
C GLY A 194 22.88 15.30 -12.70
N ILE A 195 23.19 14.09 -12.22
CA ILE A 195 24.54 13.49 -12.35
C ILE A 195 24.96 13.47 -13.82
N LEU A 196 24.06 12.99 -14.70
CA LEU A 196 24.32 12.93 -16.13
C LEU A 196 24.47 14.31 -16.74
N ALA A 197 23.56 15.24 -16.43
CA ALA A 197 23.59 16.62 -16.91
C ALA A 197 24.90 17.31 -16.52
N GLY A 198 25.34 17.17 -15.27
CA GLY A 198 26.62 17.71 -14.79
C GLY A 198 27.83 17.09 -15.48
N ALA A 199 27.79 15.79 -15.80
CA ALA A 199 28.88 15.10 -16.50
C ALA A 199 29.00 15.51 -17.97
N LEU A 200 27.88 15.83 -18.61
CA LEU A 200 27.82 16.30 -20.00
C LEU A 200 28.00 17.82 -20.13
N ASN A 201 28.01 18.55 -19.00
CA ASN A 201 27.95 20.01 -18.99
C ASN A 201 29.23 20.66 -19.53
N THR A 202 29.09 21.53 -20.54
CA THR A 202 30.19 22.35 -21.07
C THR A 202 29.96 23.85 -20.88
N THR A 203 28.76 24.26 -20.47
CA THR A 203 28.30 25.65 -20.44
C THR A 203 28.40 26.29 -19.05
N GLY A 204 28.57 25.48 -18.00
CA GLY A 204 28.45 25.90 -16.60
C GLY A 204 27.00 26.11 -16.14
N LYS A 205 26.00 25.72 -16.93
CA LYS A 205 24.58 25.94 -16.63
C LYS A 205 23.72 24.71 -16.90
N VAL A 206 22.71 24.46 -16.07
CA VAL A 206 21.65 23.46 -16.29
C VAL A 206 20.28 24.10 -16.13
N GLY A 207 19.31 23.61 -16.90
CA GLY A 207 17.93 24.13 -16.91
C GLY A 207 16.92 23.07 -16.51
N PHE A 208 15.81 23.51 -15.91
CA PHE A 208 14.64 22.69 -15.59
C PHE A 208 13.37 23.40 -16.05
N VAL A 209 12.57 22.73 -16.89
CA VAL A 209 11.25 23.21 -17.30
C VAL A 209 10.20 22.36 -16.59
N GLY A 210 9.45 22.98 -15.69
CA GLY A 210 8.39 22.33 -14.92
C GLY A 210 6.99 22.78 -15.35
N GLY A 211 5.97 22.01 -14.97
CA GLY A 211 4.57 22.39 -15.18
C GLY A 211 4.15 23.53 -14.26
N VAL A 212 3.99 23.24 -12.97
CA VAL A 212 3.64 24.23 -11.92
C VAL A 212 4.68 24.23 -10.80
N SER A 213 4.88 25.36 -10.12
CA SER A 213 5.77 25.40 -8.95
C SER A 213 5.05 24.89 -7.70
N ILE A 214 5.25 23.61 -7.41
CA ILE A 214 4.73 22.93 -6.22
C ILE A 214 5.88 22.23 -5.47
N PRO A 215 5.73 21.93 -4.16
CA PRO A 215 6.78 21.29 -3.37
C PRO A 215 7.47 20.08 -4.01
N PRO A 216 6.77 19.09 -4.61
CA PRO A 216 7.45 17.95 -5.23
C PRO A 216 8.31 18.37 -6.44
N LEU A 217 7.82 19.24 -7.32
CA LEU A 217 8.56 19.70 -8.50
C LEU A 217 9.75 20.61 -8.13
N ASN A 218 9.63 21.36 -7.03
CA ASN A 218 10.75 22.12 -6.49
C ASN A 218 11.82 21.18 -5.89
N ALA A 219 11.42 20.07 -5.26
CA ALA A 219 12.35 19.05 -4.80
C ALA A 219 13.07 18.37 -5.98
N ASP A 220 12.34 18.10 -7.08
CA ASP A 220 12.90 17.55 -8.31
C ASP A 220 13.98 18.44 -8.92
N TYR A 221 13.70 19.74 -9.05
CA TYR A 221 14.68 20.73 -9.51
C TYR A 221 15.90 20.81 -8.59
N ASN A 222 15.68 20.91 -7.28
CA ASN A 222 16.77 21.02 -6.31
C ASN A 222 17.67 19.78 -6.33
N ALA A 223 17.10 18.58 -6.42
CA ALA A 223 17.85 17.34 -6.52
C ALA A 223 18.67 17.26 -7.82
N PHE A 224 18.08 17.70 -8.94
CA PHE A 224 18.77 17.78 -10.23
C PHE A 224 19.99 18.72 -10.19
N VAL A 225 19.82 19.94 -9.65
CA VAL A 225 20.92 20.91 -9.55
C VAL A 225 22.00 20.42 -8.58
N ALA A 226 21.61 19.93 -7.40
CA ALA A 226 22.54 19.41 -6.41
C ALA A 226 23.38 18.26 -6.98
N ALA A 227 22.76 17.36 -7.75
CA ALA A 227 23.45 16.27 -8.42
C ALA A 227 24.42 16.75 -9.51
N ALA A 228 24.01 17.72 -10.33
CA ALA A 228 24.89 18.29 -11.34
C ALA A 228 26.13 18.92 -10.72
N GLN A 229 25.96 19.61 -9.58
CA GLN A 229 27.05 20.25 -8.84
C GLN A 229 28.06 19.25 -8.23
N THR A 230 27.70 17.96 -8.09
CA THR A 230 28.68 16.92 -7.72
C THR A 230 29.76 16.71 -8.77
N LYS A 231 29.49 17.08 -10.04
CA LYS A 231 30.45 16.98 -11.15
C LYS A 231 31.26 18.24 -11.34
N ASN A 232 30.63 19.39 -11.14
CA ASN A 232 31.29 20.68 -11.13
C ASN A 232 30.51 21.62 -10.19
N PRO A 233 31.06 21.98 -9.02
CA PRO A 233 30.39 22.84 -8.05
C PRO A 233 30.04 24.24 -8.57
N ALA A 234 30.65 24.68 -9.67
CA ALA A 234 30.36 25.97 -10.30
C ALA A 234 29.14 25.95 -11.24
N ILE A 235 28.51 24.80 -11.48
CA ILE A 235 27.30 24.72 -12.31
C ILE A 235 26.16 25.51 -11.65
N ALA A 236 25.59 26.44 -12.41
CA ALA A 236 24.39 27.19 -12.04
C ALA A 236 23.13 26.50 -12.55
N GLY A 237 22.08 26.46 -11.72
CA GLY A 237 20.75 25.98 -12.10
C GLY A 237 19.81 27.14 -12.40
N GLU A 238 18.98 26.96 -13.42
CA GLU A 238 17.84 27.83 -13.72
C GLU A 238 16.58 26.97 -13.86
N ALA A 239 15.45 27.45 -13.33
CA ALA A 239 14.15 26.78 -13.46
C ALA A 239 13.13 27.75 -14.06
N ALA A 240 12.27 27.21 -14.92
CA ALA A 240 11.11 27.90 -15.46
C ALA A 240 9.89 26.99 -15.34
N PHE A 241 8.73 27.58 -15.02
CA PHE A 241 7.47 26.85 -14.87
C PHE A 241 6.44 27.40 -15.85
N ALA A 242 5.69 26.51 -16.50
CA ALA A 242 4.66 26.87 -17.46
C ALA A 242 3.35 27.35 -16.79
N ASP A 243 3.24 27.20 -15.46
CA ASP A 243 2.02 27.35 -14.67
C ASP A 243 0.85 26.48 -15.18
N SER A 244 1.18 25.39 -15.87
CA SER A 244 0.24 24.43 -16.44
C SER A 244 0.93 23.11 -16.74
N PHE A 245 0.20 22.00 -16.62
CA PHE A 245 0.64 20.69 -17.11
C PHE A 245 0.16 20.40 -18.54
N GLU A 246 -0.70 21.26 -19.09
CA GLU A 246 -1.43 21.03 -20.34
C GLU A 246 -1.09 22.09 -21.42
N ASP A 247 -0.07 22.93 -21.20
CA ASP A 247 0.36 23.97 -22.15
C ASP A 247 1.75 23.67 -22.75
N PRO A 248 1.82 22.84 -23.81
CA PRO A 248 3.07 22.54 -24.50
C PRO A 248 3.64 23.75 -25.24
N ALA A 249 2.80 24.73 -25.62
CA ALA A 249 3.28 25.95 -26.28
C ALA A 249 4.07 26.80 -25.31
N LYS A 250 3.58 26.95 -24.06
CA LYS A 250 4.32 27.61 -22.99
C LYS A 250 5.59 26.85 -22.64
N GLY A 251 5.52 25.52 -22.53
CA GLY A 251 6.71 24.69 -22.29
C GLY A 251 7.81 24.86 -23.35
N ARG A 252 7.45 25.15 -24.61
CA ARG A 252 8.39 25.44 -25.70
C ARG A 252 8.96 26.86 -25.68
N GLU A 253 8.20 27.82 -25.14
CA GLU A 253 8.61 29.22 -25.01
C GLU A 253 9.71 29.41 -23.97
N LEU A 254 9.64 28.64 -22.88
CA LEU A 254 10.60 28.63 -21.76
C LEU A 254 11.95 28.01 -22.15
#